data_AF-A0A7W8GF79-F1
#
_entry.id   AF-A0A7W8GF79-F1
#
_cell.length_a   1.000
_cell.length_b   1.000
_cell.length_c   1.000
_cell.angle_alpha   90.00
_cell.angle_beta   90.00
_cell.angle_gamma   90.00
#
_symmetry.space_group_name_H-M   'P 1'
#
loop_
_entity.id
_entity.type
_entity.pdbx_description
1 polymer ?
#
loop_
_entity_poly.entity_id
_entity_poly.type
_entity_poly.pdbx_seq_one_letter_code
_entity_poly.pdbx_strand_id
1 'polypeptide(L)'
;MDTRAHGSPQDGITLPLAVPANARKGHPIAIGTGGLIGVLITDRITADDLKNPAKANPQGLVAGQASVFLPGISITLRVNLPAALAQGAKVYLQPDGSYSDLNTGVNVGWKVNGLLAVRANS
;
A
#
# COMPACT_ATOMS: atom_id res chain seq x y z
N MET A 1 -4.10 22.64 -0.18
CA MET A 1 -3.47 21.35 -0.56
C MET A 1 -2.78 20.88 0.71
N ASP A 2 -3.44 20.03 1.50
CA ASP A 2 -2.93 19.67 2.82
C ASP A 2 -1.63 18.88 2.69
N THR A 3 -0.57 19.47 3.24
CA THR A 3 0.79 18.95 3.26
C THR A 3 0.84 17.68 4.11
N ARG A 4 1.12 16.55 3.46
CA ARG A 4 1.21 15.23 4.07
C ARG A 4 2.45 15.15 4.96
N ALA A 5 2.27 14.80 6.23
CA ALA A 5 3.35 14.65 7.20
C ALA A 5 4.39 13.60 6.76
N HIS A 6 5.67 13.92 6.97
CA HIS A 6 6.82 13.12 6.58
C HIS A 6 7.10 12.01 7.61
N GLY A 7 6.88 10.76 7.18
CA GLY A 7 7.08 9.52 7.94
C GLY A 7 6.41 8.30 7.27
N SER A 8 6.58 8.20 5.94
CA SER A 8 6.05 7.23 4.94
C SER A 8 4.68 6.54 5.15
N PRO A 9 3.61 7.11 4.56
CA PRO A 9 2.37 6.42 4.20
C PRO A 9 2.41 5.73 2.82
N GLN A 10 3.59 5.54 2.19
CA GLN A 10 3.68 5.23 0.74
C GLN A 10 3.88 3.76 0.36
N ASP A 11 4.03 2.84 1.33
CA ASP A 11 4.32 1.41 1.06
C ASP A 11 3.08 0.52 1.27
N GLY A 12 2.05 0.73 0.45
CA GLY A 12 0.83 -0.08 0.48
C GLY A 12 0.18 -0.17 -0.89
N ILE A 13 -0.76 -1.10 -1.04
CA ILE A 13 -1.54 -1.26 -2.27
C ILE A 13 -2.94 -0.68 -2.08
N THR A 14 -3.47 -0.06 -3.14
CA THR A 14 -4.89 0.31 -3.19
C THR A 14 -5.63 -0.70 -4.03
N LEU A 15 -6.61 -1.38 -3.44
CA LEU A 15 -7.43 -2.40 -4.11
C LEU A 15 -8.92 -2.05 -4.05
N PRO A 16 -9.71 -2.44 -5.06
CA PRO A 16 -11.16 -2.39 -4.99
C PRO A 16 -11.66 -3.52 -4.07
N LEU A 17 -12.11 -3.18 -2.86
CA LEU A 17 -12.54 -4.16 -1.87
C LEU A 17 -13.98 -3.92 -1.46
N ALA A 18 -14.70 -5.01 -1.16
CA ALA A 18 -16.02 -4.94 -0.56
C ALA A 18 -15.91 -4.40 0.86
N VAL A 19 -16.75 -3.41 1.19
CA VAL A 19 -16.72 -2.75 2.50
C VAL A 19 -18.13 -2.67 3.10
N PRO A 20 -18.24 -2.62 4.44
CA PRO A 20 -19.53 -2.47 5.12
C PRO A 20 -20.31 -1.22 4.66
N ALA A 21 -21.64 -1.28 4.69
CA ALA A 21 -22.49 -0.18 4.22
C ALA A 21 -22.29 1.14 4.99
N ASN A 22 -21.85 1.06 6.25
CA ASN A 22 -21.55 2.21 7.10
C ASN A 22 -20.09 2.69 7.00
N ALA A 23 -19.27 2.10 6.13
CA ALA A 23 -17.88 2.50 5.95
C ALA A 23 -17.79 3.92 5.35
N ARG A 24 -16.84 4.71 5.84
CA ARG A 24 -16.65 6.11 5.46
C ARG A 24 -15.26 6.34 4.89
N LYS A 25 -15.17 7.14 3.83
CA LYS A 25 -13.89 7.60 3.29
C LYS A 25 -13.02 8.21 4.38
N GLY A 26 -11.73 7.90 4.35
CA GLY A 26 -10.71 8.39 5.28
C GLY A 26 -10.65 7.63 6.61
N HIS A 27 -11.57 6.70 6.88
CA HIS A 27 -11.58 5.93 8.12
C HIS A 27 -10.97 4.53 7.94
N PRO A 28 -10.27 4.01 8.96
CA PRO A 28 -9.87 2.61 9.01
C PRO A 28 -11.10 1.70 9.04
N ILE A 29 -11.01 0.55 8.37
CA ILE A 29 -12.01 -0.50 8.40
C ILE A 29 -11.36 -1.88 8.49
N ALA A 30 -12.10 -2.82 9.07
CA ALA A 30 -11.77 -4.22 8.94
C ALA A 30 -12.22 -4.75 7.57
N ILE A 31 -11.33 -5.49 6.91
CA ILE A 31 -11.58 -6.17 5.64
C ILE A 31 -11.74 -7.67 5.93
N GLY A 32 -12.93 -8.20 5.68
CA GLY A 32 -13.27 -9.58 5.97
C GLY A 32 -13.20 -9.91 7.47
N THR A 33 -12.98 -11.19 7.81
CA THR A 33 -12.96 -11.69 9.19
C THR A 33 -11.55 -11.95 9.73
N GLY A 34 -10.52 -11.83 8.90
CA GLY A 34 -9.14 -12.18 9.23
C GLY A 34 -8.32 -11.08 9.92
N GLY A 35 -8.96 -10.00 10.37
CA GLY A 35 -8.26 -8.89 11.06
C GLY A 35 -7.44 -7.97 10.16
N LEU A 36 -7.56 -8.08 8.83
CA LEU A 36 -6.92 -7.15 7.90
C LEU A 36 -7.54 -5.75 8.05
N ILE A 37 -6.70 -4.74 8.25
CA ILE A 37 -7.13 -3.34 8.35
C ILE A 37 -6.75 -2.59 7.07
N GLY A 38 -7.71 -1.86 6.52
CA GLY A 38 -7.51 -0.94 5.40
C GLY A 38 -8.05 0.44 5.69
N VAL A 39 -7.73 1.41 4.85
CA VAL A 39 -8.24 2.79 4.92
C VAL A 39 -8.99 3.08 3.62
N LEU A 40 -10.24 3.54 3.70
CA LEU A 40 -11.00 3.92 2.52
C LEU A 40 -10.42 5.19 1.90
N ILE A 41 -10.02 5.10 0.63
CA ILE A 41 -9.61 6.26 -0.18
C ILE A 41 -10.83 6.90 -0.87
N THR A 42 -11.89 6.13 -1.08
CA THR A 42 -13.15 6.59 -1.65
C THR A 42 -14.33 6.17 -0.79
N ASP A 43 -15.49 6.77 -1.02
CA ASP A 43 -16.72 6.26 -0.46
C ASP A 43 -17.07 4.90 -1.06
N ARG A 44 -17.87 4.13 -0.32
CA ARG A 44 -18.47 2.90 -0.82
C ARG A 44 -19.45 3.24 -1.94
N ILE A 45 -19.27 2.62 -3.10
CA ILE A 45 -20.15 2.76 -4.24
C ILE A 45 -21.47 2.04 -3.96
N THR A 46 -22.59 2.72 -4.21
CA THR A 46 -23.93 2.13 -4.19
C THR A 46 -24.41 1.78 -5.61
N ALA A 47 -25.51 1.04 -5.74
CA ALA A 47 -26.09 0.76 -7.05
C ALA A 47 -26.60 2.04 -7.75
N ASP A 48 -27.06 3.02 -6.97
CA ASP A 48 -27.55 4.30 -7.50
C ASP A 48 -26.40 5.19 -8.00
N ASP A 49 -25.25 5.13 -7.30
CA ASP A 49 -24.04 5.83 -7.72
C ASP A 49 -23.56 5.42 -9.11
N LEU A 50 -23.69 4.13 -9.46
CA LEU A 50 -23.31 3.63 -10.78
C LEU A 50 -24.24 4.11 -11.91
N LYS A 51 -25.46 4.51 -11.57
CA LYS A 51 -26.46 5.03 -12.52
C LYS A 51 -26.46 6.56 -12.58
N ASN A 52 -25.73 7.23 -11.70
CA ASN A 52 -25.70 8.68 -11.60
C ASN A 52 -24.59 9.26 -12.50
N PRO A 53 -24.92 9.88 -13.65
CA PRO A 53 -23.92 10.44 -14.56
C PRO A 53 -23.17 11.65 -13.97
N ALA A 54 -23.71 12.30 -12.93
CA ALA A 54 -23.04 13.41 -12.26
C ALA A 54 -22.02 12.94 -11.21
N LYS A 55 -22.00 11.65 -10.84
CA LYS A 55 -21.05 11.12 -9.85
C LYS A 55 -19.82 10.54 -10.55
N ALA A 56 -18.67 11.16 -10.30
CA ALA A 56 -17.38 10.61 -10.73
C ALA A 56 -16.99 9.43 -9.83
N ASN A 57 -17.25 8.22 -10.30
CA ASN A 57 -16.79 6.99 -9.64
C ASN A 57 -15.43 6.56 -10.24
N PRO A 58 -14.47 6.10 -9.43
CA PRO A 58 -13.26 5.48 -9.94
C PRO A 58 -13.60 4.31 -10.88
N GLN A 59 -12.90 4.23 -12.03
CA GLN A 59 -13.11 3.16 -12.99
C GLN A 59 -12.91 1.77 -12.36
N GLY A 60 -13.80 0.84 -12.71
CA GLY A 60 -13.71 -0.57 -12.30
C GLY A 60 -14.31 -0.90 -10.93
N LEU A 61 -14.75 0.09 -10.13
CA LEU A 61 -15.48 -0.18 -8.89
C LEU A 61 -16.92 -0.61 -9.17
N VAL A 62 -17.40 -1.60 -8.41
CA VAL A 62 -18.81 -2.05 -8.44
C VAL A 62 -19.54 -1.72 -7.14
N ALA A 63 -20.86 -1.86 -7.14
CA ALA A 63 -21.69 -1.63 -5.97
C ALA A 63 -21.21 -2.48 -4.79
N GLY A 64 -21.09 -1.84 -3.63
CA GLY A 64 -20.60 -2.43 -2.39
C GLY A 64 -19.10 -2.29 -2.17
N GLN A 65 -18.34 -1.76 -3.13
CA GLN A 65 -16.89 -1.60 -3.02
C GLN A 65 -16.45 -0.17 -2.79
N ALA A 66 -15.23 -0.02 -2.27
CA ALA A 66 -14.47 1.22 -2.26
C ALA A 66 -13.03 0.95 -2.69
N SER A 67 -12.30 1.99 -3.09
CA SER A 67 -10.85 1.94 -3.15
C SER A 67 -10.31 1.92 -1.72
N VAL A 68 -9.67 0.82 -1.33
CA VAL A 68 -9.12 0.63 0.01
C VAL A 68 -7.61 0.56 -0.07
N PHE A 69 -6.95 1.47 0.64
CA PHE A 69 -5.51 1.41 0.86
C PHE A 69 -5.21 0.42 1.99
N LEU A 70 -4.35 -0.55 1.70
CA LEU A 70 -3.89 -1.55 2.67
C LEU A 70 -2.50 -1.13 3.17
N PRO A 71 -2.40 -0.38 4.28
CA PRO A 71 -1.11 0.04 4.82
C PRO A 71 -0.31 -1.18 5.28
N GLY A 72 0.99 -1.20 4.95
CA GLY A 72 1.89 -2.28 5.38
C GLY A 72 1.75 -3.58 4.57
N ILE A 73 0.87 -3.63 3.56
CA ILE A 73 0.88 -4.69 2.56
C ILE A 73 1.83 -4.27 1.43
N SER A 74 3.05 -4.80 1.48
CA SER A 74 4.10 -4.58 0.49
C SER A 74 4.37 -5.83 -0.32
N ILE A 75 4.82 -5.67 -1.58
CA ILE A 75 5.42 -6.78 -2.33
C ILE A 75 6.77 -7.10 -1.70
N THR A 76 6.94 -8.32 -1.22
CA THR A 76 8.21 -8.81 -0.71
C THR A 76 8.86 -9.77 -1.71
N LEU A 77 10.13 -9.56 -2.01
CA LEU A 77 10.92 -10.47 -2.84
C LEU A 77 11.85 -11.31 -1.96
N ARG A 78 11.98 -12.60 -2.30
CA ARG A 78 12.99 -13.47 -1.73
C ARG A 78 14.28 -13.33 -2.56
N VAL A 79 15.19 -12.52 -2.05
CA VAL A 79 16.53 -12.29 -2.63
C VAL A 79 17.59 -12.55 -1.58
N ASN A 80 18.84 -12.75 -2.00
CA ASN A 80 19.96 -12.93 -1.10
C ASN A 80 20.35 -11.58 -0.47
N LEU A 81 19.67 -11.22 0.61
CA LEU A 81 20.05 -10.08 1.45
C LEU A 81 21.17 -10.49 2.40
N PRO A 82 22.21 -9.64 2.62
CA PRO A 82 23.18 -9.88 3.66
C PRO A 82 22.52 -10.14 5.03
N ALA A 83 23.00 -11.18 5.72
CA ALA A 83 22.50 -11.54 7.04
C ALA A 83 22.68 -10.39 8.04
N ALA A 84 23.79 -9.65 7.94
CA ALA A 84 24.14 -8.53 8.80
C ALA A 84 23.26 -7.28 8.64
N LEU A 85 22.48 -7.17 7.54
CA LEU A 85 21.53 -6.06 7.40
C LEU A 85 20.51 -6.09 8.54
N ALA A 86 20.33 -4.97 9.23
CA ALA A 86 19.33 -4.88 10.29
C ALA A 86 17.90 -4.99 9.73
N GLN A 87 17.00 -5.56 10.51
CA GLN A 87 15.55 -5.53 10.22
C GLN A 87 15.09 -4.06 10.16
N GLY A 88 14.33 -3.70 9.12
CA GLY A 88 13.88 -2.33 8.86
C GLY A 88 14.91 -1.43 8.19
N ALA A 89 16.14 -1.90 7.95
CA ALA A 89 17.14 -1.12 7.22
C ALA A 89 16.70 -0.88 5.77
N LYS A 90 17.02 0.31 5.24
CA LYS A 90 16.93 0.58 3.80
C LYS A 90 17.89 -0.34 3.06
N VAL A 91 17.44 -0.85 1.92
CA VAL A 91 18.21 -1.73 1.06
C VAL A 91 18.49 -1.00 -0.25
N TYR A 92 19.77 -0.90 -0.59
CA TYR A 92 20.28 -0.31 -1.82
C TYR A 92 20.86 -1.42 -2.71
N LEU A 93 20.47 -1.41 -3.99
CA LEU A 93 21.11 -2.21 -5.03
C LEU A 93 22.36 -1.47 -5.51
N GLN A 94 23.51 -2.09 -5.30
CA GLN A 94 24.82 -1.55 -5.65
C GLN A 94 25.15 -1.79 -7.13
N PRO A 95 26.12 -1.04 -7.70
CA PRO A 95 26.52 -1.20 -9.10
C PRO A 95 27.05 -2.60 -9.45
N ASP A 96 27.59 -3.33 -8.47
CA ASP A 96 28.05 -4.72 -8.62
C ASP A 96 26.91 -5.75 -8.55
N GLY A 97 25.66 -5.30 -8.38
CA GLY A 97 24.47 -6.14 -8.24
C GLY A 97 24.21 -6.65 -6.82
N SER A 98 25.05 -6.31 -5.85
CA SER A 98 24.85 -6.69 -4.45
C SER A 98 23.81 -5.81 -3.75
N TYR A 99 23.24 -6.31 -2.65
CA TYR A 99 22.36 -5.55 -1.78
C TYR A 99 23.12 -5.11 -0.52
N SER A 100 22.98 -3.85 -0.10
CA SER A 100 23.53 -3.35 1.16
C SER A 100 22.72 -2.18 1.73
N ASP A 101 23.07 -1.69 2.91
CA ASP A 101 22.49 -0.50 3.56
C ASP A 101 23.29 0.78 3.26
N LEU A 102 24.38 0.66 2.51
CA LEU A 102 25.19 1.79 2.07
C LEU A 102 24.45 2.59 1.00
N ASN A 103 24.23 3.88 1.28
CA ASN A 103 23.56 4.82 0.39
C ASN A 103 24.48 5.29 -0.77
N THR A 104 25.04 4.34 -1.49
CA THR A 104 25.87 4.51 -2.69
C THR A 104 25.20 3.93 -3.93
N GLY A 105 24.22 3.04 -3.74
CA GLY A 105 23.44 2.41 -4.79
C GLY A 105 22.05 3.02 -4.96
N VAL A 106 21.20 2.32 -5.71
CA VAL A 106 19.79 2.70 -5.88
C VAL A 106 18.98 2.14 -4.71
N ASN A 107 18.26 2.98 -3.97
CA ASN A 107 17.32 2.49 -2.97
C ASN A 107 16.27 1.61 -3.67
N VAL A 108 16.08 0.38 -3.21
CA VAL A 108 15.12 -0.57 -3.76
C VAL A 108 14.06 -1.00 -2.74
N GLY A 109 14.20 -0.64 -1.46
CA GLY A 109 13.23 -1.05 -0.44
C GLY A 109 13.79 -1.14 0.97
N TRP A 110 13.23 -2.05 1.76
CA TRP A 110 13.59 -2.30 3.15
C TRP A 110 13.68 -3.79 3.46
N LYS A 111 14.53 -4.17 4.42
CA LYS A 111 14.58 -5.55 4.92
C LYS A 111 13.41 -5.79 5.89
N VAL A 112 12.53 -6.72 5.55
CA VAL A 112 11.38 -7.12 6.39
C VAL A 112 11.31 -8.63 6.51
N ASN A 113 11.53 -9.16 7.72
CA ASN A 113 11.51 -10.60 8.02
C ASN A 113 12.46 -11.41 7.13
N GLY A 114 13.63 -10.83 6.84
CA GLY A 114 14.63 -11.43 5.94
C GLY A 114 14.29 -11.33 4.45
N LEU A 115 13.19 -10.69 4.07
CA LEU A 115 12.79 -10.44 2.69
C LEU A 115 13.05 -8.98 2.30
N LEU A 116 13.11 -8.70 1.00
CA LEU A 116 13.13 -7.34 0.47
C LEU A 116 11.69 -6.85 0.26
N ALA A 117 11.20 -5.97 1.13
CA ALA A 117 9.99 -5.21 0.86
C ALA A 117 10.31 -4.11 -0.14
N VAL A 118 9.81 -4.24 -1.37
CA VAL A 118 10.15 -3.34 -2.48
C VAL A 118 9.50 -1.98 -2.27
N ARG A 119 10.25 -0.91 -2.49
CA ARG A 119 9.70 0.45 -2.44
C ARG A 119 8.73 0.71 -3.58
N ALA A 120 7.75 1.58 -3.34
CA ALA A 120 6.99 2.17 -4.43
C ALA A 120 7.89 3.02 -5.35
N ASN A 121 7.60 3.02 -6.65
CA ASN A 121 8.19 4.00 -7.57
C ASN A 121 7.57 5.37 -7.27
N SER A 122 8.41 6.38 -7.06
CA SER A 122 8.05 7.79 -6.93
C SER A 122 8.16 8.49 -8.27
#